data_AF-Q6V8R6-F1
#
_entry.id   AF-Q6V8R6-F1
#
_cell.length_a   1.000
_cell.length_b   1.000
_cell.length_c   1.000
_cell.angle_alpha   90.00
_cell.angle_beta   90.00
_cell.angle_gamma   90.00
#
_symmetry.space_group_name_H-M   'P 1'
#
loop_
_entity.id
_entity.type
_entity.pdbx_description
1 polymer ?
#
loop_
_entity_poly.entity_id
_entity_poly.type
_entity_poly.pdbx_seq_one_letter_code
_entity_poly.pdbx_strand_id
1 'polypeptide(L)' 'QPGQKVLLFSSRLKLFPGKLKSRWTGPYLVTKIFPHGAVEISNEAQGNTFKVNGHRLKPYVESPFDTAYESLTLKAPVI' A
#
# COMPACT_ATOMS: atom_id res chain seq x y z
N GLN A 1 -0.88 1.72 -14.70
CA GLN A 1 -0.41 2.75 -15.65
C GLN A 1 0.21 3.91 -14.86
N PRO A 2 1.05 4.78 -15.44
CA PRO A 2 1.47 6.02 -14.78
C PRO A 2 0.25 6.80 -14.29
N GLY A 3 0.33 7.36 -13.08
CA GLY A 3 -0.80 8.04 -12.42
C GLY A 3 -1.73 7.13 -11.60
N GLN A 4 -1.54 5.81 -11.64
CA GLN A 4 -2.35 4.86 -10.86
C GLN A 4 -1.81 4.67 -9.44
N LYS A 5 -2.69 4.55 -8.45
CA LYS A 5 -2.31 4.13 -7.09
C LYS A 5 -2.17 2.60 -6.99
N VAL A 6 -1.12 2.15 -6.31
CA VAL A 6 -0.79 0.72 -6.16
C VAL A 6 -0.33 0.41 -4.74
N LEU A 7 -0.62 -0.80 -4.27
CA LEU A 7 -0.07 -1.37 -3.06
C LEU A 7 1.23 -2.11 -3.36
N LEU A 8 2.22 -1.98 -2.47
CA LEU A 8 3.48 -2.71 -2.56
C LEU A 8 3.51 -3.91 -1.62
N PHE A 9 3.92 -5.07 -2.12
CA PHE A 9 4.15 -6.25 -1.30
C PHE A 9 5.42 -6.12 -0.43
N SER A 10 5.24 -6.11 0.89
CA SER A 10 6.33 -6.19 1.87
C SER A 10 6.61 -7.65 2.24
N SER A 11 7.71 -8.17 1.70
CA SER A 11 8.24 -9.50 2.05
C SER A 11 8.98 -9.52 3.39
N ARG A 12 9.25 -8.37 4.02
CA ARG A 12 9.92 -8.29 5.32
C ARG A 12 9.02 -8.91 6.39
N LEU A 13 9.38 -10.12 6.77
CA LEU A 13 8.77 -10.87 7.85
C LEU A 13 9.19 -10.25 9.18
N LYS A 14 8.23 -9.70 9.93
CA LYS A 14 8.45 -9.38 11.35
C LYS A 14 8.16 -10.66 12.15
N LEU A 15 9.05 -11.01 13.08
CA LEU A 15 8.83 -12.12 14.01
C LEU A 15 7.64 -11.72 14.90
N PHE A 16 6.51 -12.40 14.72
CA PHE A 16 5.34 -12.28 15.59
C PHE A 16 5.18 -13.60 16.35
N PRO A 17 4.68 -13.59 17.60
CA PRO A 17 4.26 -14.82 18.26
C PRO A 17 3.06 -15.40 17.49
N GLY A 18 3.31 -16.30 16.54
CA GLY A 18 2.30 -16.89 15.66
C GLY A 18 2.78 -17.07 14.21
N LYS A 19 1.83 -17.11 13.27
CA LYS A 19 2.13 -17.31 11.84
C LYS A 19 2.74 -16.05 11.22
N LEU A 20 3.75 -16.26 10.37
CA LEU A 20 4.33 -15.23 9.52
C LEU A 20 3.25 -14.68 8.56
N LYS A 21 3.11 -13.35 8.54
CA LYS A 21 2.17 -12.64 7.65
C LYS A 21 2.93 -11.69 6.75
N SER A 22 2.81 -11.90 5.44
CA SER A 22 3.20 -10.91 4.45
C SER A 22 2.19 -9.75 4.45
N ARG A 23 2.65 -8.51 4.32
CA ARG A 23 1.76 -7.33 4.32
C ARG A 23 1.85 -6.57 3.01
N TRP A 24 0.74 -5.97 2.61
CA TRP A 24 0.71 -4.95 1.57
C TRP A 24 0.82 -3.59 2.25
N THR A 25 1.71 -2.74 1.74
CA THR A 25 1.96 -1.40 2.28
C THR A 25 1.49 -0.36 1.29
N GLY A 26 0.85 0.69 1.82
CA GLY A 26 0.68 2.03 1.24
C GLY A 26 0.01 2.12 -0.14
N PRO A 27 -0.88 3.09 -0.37
CA PRO A 27 -1.11 3.56 -1.72
C PRO A 27 0.11 4.36 -2.18
N TYR A 28 0.80 3.87 -3.21
CA TYR A 28 1.89 4.57 -3.89
C TYR A 28 1.45 4.96 -5.30
N LEU A 29 1.89 6.12 -5.78
CA LEU A 29 1.60 6.57 -7.13
C LEU A 29 2.62 5.99 -8.11
N VAL A 30 2.17 5.38 -9.20
CA VAL A 30 3.06 4.91 -10.27
C VAL A 30 3.53 6.13 -11.08
N THR A 31 4.84 6.40 -11.07
CA THR A 31 5.44 7.51 -11.83
C THR A 31 5.89 7.05 -13.22
N LYS A 32 6.52 5.86 -13.30
CA LYS A 32 7.11 5.35 -14.54
C LYS A 32 7.05 3.83 -14.60
N ILE A 33 6.77 3.31 -15.79
CA ILE A 33 6.85 1.88 -16.09
C ILE A 33 8.00 1.67 -17.06
N PHE A 34 8.92 0.76 -16.74
CA PHE A 34 10.05 0.43 -17.59
C PHE A 34 9.71 -0.76 -18.51
N PRO A 35 10.35 -0.87 -19.69
CA PRO A 35 10.08 -1.95 -20.66
C PRO A 35 10.26 -3.36 -20.07
N HIS A 36 11.14 -3.51 -19.08
CA HIS A 36 11.47 -4.78 -18.44
C HIS A 36 10.59 -5.10 -17.21
N GLY A 37 9.44 -4.44 -17.04
CA GLY A 37 8.48 -4.72 -15.98
C GLY A 37 8.85 -4.15 -14.60
N ALA A 38 9.97 -3.44 -14.48
CA ALA A 38 10.22 -2.60 -13.31
C ALA A 38 9.26 -1.39 -13.33
N VAL A 39 8.85 -0.95 -12.15
CA VAL A 39 7.93 0.16 -11.97
C VAL A 39 8.50 1.09 -10.92
N GLU A 40 8.54 2.37 -11.23
CA GLU A 40 8.84 3.42 -10.28
C GLU A 40 7.56 3.88 -9.61
N ILE A 41 7.58 3.91 -8.28
CA ILE A 41 6.46 4.30 -7.44
C ILE A 41 6.91 5.42 -6.49
N SER A 42 6.04 6.40 -6.22
CA SER A 42 6.30 7.49 -5.28
C SER A 42 5.34 7.47 -4.10
N ASN A 43 5.85 7.88 -2.94
CA ASN A 43 5.03 8.19 -1.77
C ASN A 43 4.70 9.68 -1.79
N GLU A 44 3.44 10.05 -2.05
CA GLU A 44 2.99 11.45 -2.14
C GLU A 44 3.25 12.23 -0.85
N ALA A 45 3.16 11.58 0.32
CA ALA A 45 3.34 12.23 1.62
C ALA A 45 4.80 12.54 1.96
N GLN A 46 5.75 11.78 1.42
CA GLN A 46 7.18 11.90 1.76
C GLN A 46 8.07 12.34 0.60
N GLY A 47 7.54 12.38 -0.63
CA GLY A 47 8.31 12.68 -1.84
C GLY A 47 9.31 11.60 -2.26
N ASN A 48 9.39 10.48 -1.53
CA ASN A 48 10.33 9.41 -1.79
C ASN A 48 9.87 8.53 -2.97
N THR A 49 10.77 8.25 -3.90
CA THR A 49 10.57 7.34 -5.04
C THR A 49 11.32 6.03 -4.87
N PHE A 50 10.70 4.94 -5.31
CA PHE A 50 11.26 3.60 -5.26
C PHE A 50 11.10 2.92 -6.61
N LYS A 51 12.14 2.23 -7.07
CA LYS A 51 12.05 1.33 -8.22
C LYS A 51 11.84 -0.09 -7.73
N VAL A 52 10.73 -0.70 -8.10
CA VAL A 52 10.32 -2.05 -7.67
C VAL A 52 10.01 -2.94 -8.86
N ASN A 53 10.01 -4.26 -8.63
CA ASN A 53 9.50 -5.20 -9.63
C ASN A 53 7.97 -5.11 -9.69
N GLY A 54 7.40 -4.93 -10.89
CA GLY A 54 5.96 -4.83 -11.11
C GLY A 54 5.16 -6.02 -10.59
N HIS A 55 5.75 -7.21 -10.51
CA HIS A 55 5.10 -8.40 -9.94
C HIS A 55 4.76 -8.25 -8.44
N ARG A 56 5.38 -7.30 -7.75
CA ARG A 56 5.15 -7.01 -6.33
C ARG A 56 4.10 -5.93 -6.11
N LEU A 57 3.45 -5.47 -7.18
CA LEU A 57 2.45 -4.40 -7.12
C LEU A 57 1.05 -4.96 -7.35
N LYS A 58 0.09 -4.40 -6.61
CA LYS A 58 -1.33 -4.67 -6.82
C LYS A 58 -2.08 -3.33 -6.98
N PRO A 59 -3.03 -3.20 -7.92
CA PRO A 59 -3.88 -2.01 -8.01
C PRO A 59 -4.53 -1.67 -6.66
N TYR A 60 -4.44 -0.40 -6.28
CA TYR A 60 -5.22 0.13 -5.16
C TYR A 60 -6.57 0.60 -5.72
N VAL A 61 -7.65 0.07 -5.18
CA VAL A 61 -9.01 0.48 -5.51
C VAL A 61 -9.50 1.29 -4.33
N GLU A 62 -9.68 2.59 -4.52
CA GLU A 62 -10.30 3.46 -3.52
C GLU A 62 -11.75 3.03 -3.36
N SER A 63 -12.05 2.33 -2.27
CA SER A 63 -13.43 2.09 -1.88
C SER A 63 -14.01 3.40 -1.35
N PRO A 64 -15.28 3.75 -1.63
CA PRO A 64 -15.96 4.86 -0.97
C PRO A 64 -16.02 4.69 0.57
N PHE A 65 -15.70 3.48 1.09
CA PHE A 65 -15.57 3.21 2.51
C PHE A 65 -14.16 3.44 3.07
N ASP A 66 -13.12 3.56 2.24
CA ASP A 66 -11.73 3.73 2.71
C ASP A 66 -11.51 5.10 3.38
N THR A 67 -12.29 6.12 3.00
CA THR A 67 -12.30 7.45 3.64
C THR A 67 -12.98 7.44 5.02
N ALA A 68 -13.76 6.40 5.36
CA ALA A 68 -14.52 6.31 6.61
C ALA A 68 -13.77 5.57 7.74
N TYR A 69 -12.61 4.95 7.47
CA TYR A 69 -11.82 4.26 8.49
C TYR A 69 -10.97 5.20 9.37
N GLU A 70 -10.90 6.50 9.06
CA GLU A 70 -10.10 7.44 9.85
C GLU A 70 -10.79 7.93 11.14
N SER A 71 -12.05 7.55 11.42
CA SER A 71 -12.67 7.81 12.73
C SER A 71 -13.90 6.95 13.03
N LEU A 72 -13.72 5.64 13.21
CA LEU A 72 -14.70 4.87 14.00
C LEU A 72 -14.38 5.06 15.49
N THR A 73 -14.83 6.18 16.06
CA THR A 73 -14.81 6.39 17.51
C THR A 73 -15.77 5.40 18.17
N LEU A 74 -15.22 4.32 18.74
CA LEU A 74 -15.99 3.36 19.54
C LEU A 74 -16.57 4.08 20.75
N LYS A 75 -17.90 4.17 20.83
CA LYS A 75 -18.57 4.65 22.05
C LYS A 75 -18.29 3.66 23.17
N ALA A 76 -17.92 4.18 24.34
CA ALA A 76 -17.78 3.37 25.54
C ALA A 76 -19.07 2.58 25.79
N PRO A 77 -18.98 1.31 26.21
CA PRO A 77 -20.17 0.52 26.49
C PRO A 77 -20.99 1.22 27.57
N VAL A 78 -22.30 1.31 27.33
CA VAL A 78 -23.25 1.76 28.36
C VAL A 78 -23.28 0.64 29.39
N ILE A 79 -22.74 0.92 30.58
CA ILE A 79 -22.88 0.08 31.78
C ILE A 79 -24.24 0.42 32.41
#